data_AF-A0A537TNT7-F1
#
_entry.id   AF-A0A537TNT7-F1
#
_cell.length_a   1.000
_cell.length_b   1.000
_cell.length_c   1.000
_cell.angle_alpha   90.00
_cell.angle_beta   90.00
_cell.angle_gamma   90.00
#
_symmetry.space_group_name_H-M   'P 1'
#
loop_
_entity.id
_entity.type
_entity.pdbx_description
1 polymer ?
#
loop_
_entity_poly.entity_id
_entity_poly.type
_entity_poly.pdbx_seq_one_letter_code
_entity_poly.pdbx_strand_id
1 'polypeptide(L)' 'MDKLYYERRDYSVVVKNRAPPPKAWRWEIYRAGNANPIKQSPIYFDTTAAARRAGKDALKMLLNKLFA' A
#
# COMPACT_ATOMS: atom_id res chain seq x y z
N MET A 1 -4.21 4.95 -26.47
CA MET A 1 -4.02 4.53 -25.07
C MET A 1 -4.07 5.78 -24.23
N ASP A 2 -5.25 6.09 -23.75
CA ASP A 2 -5.52 7.25 -22.91
C ASP A 2 -4.61 7.20 -21.69
N LYS A 3 -3.78 8.23 -21.55
CA LYS A 3 -2.90 8.41 -20.40
C LYS A 3 -3.82 8.76 -19.23
N LEU A 4 -4.34 7.75 -18.54
CA LEU A 4 -5.17 7.96 -17.35
C LEU A 4 -4.36 8.80 -16.36
N TYR A 5 -4.80 10.04 -16.16
CA TYR A 5 -4.23 10.93 -15.17
C TYR A 5 -4.75 10.50 -13.81
N TYR A 6 -3.98 9.63 -13.15
CA TYR A 6 -4.27 9.23 -11.79
C TYR A 6 -4.01 10.41 -10.85
N GLU A 7 -4.91 10.63 -9.91
CA GLU A 7 -4.76 11.58 -8.83
C GLU A 7 -4.20 10.90 -7.58
N ARG A 8 -3.74 11.68 -6.61
CA ARG A 8 -3.27 11.16 -5.32
C ARG A 8 -4.32 10.30 -4.61
N ARG A 9 -5.61 10.58 -4.84
CA ARG A 9 -6.75 9.87 -4.23
C ARG A 9 -7.01 8.49 -4.83
N ASP A 10 -6.50 8.21 -6.02
CA ASP A 10 -6.60 6.90 -6.65
C ASP A 10 -5.71 5.85 -5.99
N TYR A 11 -4.84 6.27 -5.07
CA TYR A 11 -3.93 5.39 -4.36
C TYR A 11 -4.42 5.19 -2.93
N SER A 12 -4.50 3.92 -2.52
CA SER A 12 -4.94 3.56 -1.18
C SER A 12 -3.99 2.53 -0.58
N VAL A 13 -3.86 2.56 0.74
CA VAL A 13 -3.13 1.55 1.50
C VAL A 13 -4.12 0.70 2.29
N VAL A 14 -3.97 -0.61 2.17
CA VAL A 14 -4.76 -1.60 2.90
C VAL A 14 -3.82 -2.48 3.71
N VAL A 15 -4.31 -2.98 4.84
CA VAL A 15 -3.59 -3.97 5.65
C VAL A 15 -4.33 -5.29 5.51
N LYS A 16 -3.62 -6.34 5.14
CA LYS A 16 -4.17 -7.69 4.98
C LYS A 16 -3.44 -8.70 5.85
N ASN A 17 -4.19 -9.68 6.31
CA ASN A 17 -3.63 -10.90 6.89
C ASN A 17 -3.16 -11.80 5.74
N ARG A 18 -1.85 -12.06 5.68
CA ARG A 18 -1.19 -12.80 4.60
C ARG A 18 -0.26 -13.91 5.09
N ALA A 19 -0.18 -14.11 6.40
CA ALA A 19 0.66 -15.12 7.02
C ALA A 19 0.01 -15.65 8.31
N PRO A 20 0.30 -16.89 8.73
CA PRO A 20 -0.14 -17.38 10.02
C PRO A 20 0.42 -16.51 11.17
N PRO A 21 -0.29 -16.40 12.31
CA PRO A 21 0.24 -15.75 13.51
C PRO A 21 1.62 -16.31 13.90
N PRO A 22 2.54 -15.51 14.45
CA PRO A 22 2.32 -14.22 15.12
C PRO A 22 2.48 -12.97 14.23
N LYS A 23 3.24 -13.05 13.12
CA LYS A 23 3.45 -11.93 12.18
C LYS A 23 2.61 -12.13 10.93
N ALA A 24 1.33 -11.80 11.05
CA ALA A 24 0.33 -12.07 10.02
C ALA A 24 0.12 -10.89 9.04
N TRP A 25 0.45 -9.67 9.47
CA TRP A 25 -0.05 -8.46 8.80
C TRP A 25 0.92 -7.92 7.77
N ARG A 26 0.40 -7.54 6.61
CA ARG A 26 1.15 -6.92 5.53
C ARG A 26 0.39 -5.69 5.04
N TRP A 27 1.09 -4.60 4.74
CA TRP A 27 0.45 -3.50 4.01
C TRP A 27 0.64 -3.68 2.51
N GLU A 28 -0.38 -3.29 1.76
CA GLU A 28 -0.44 -3.32 0.30
C GLU A 28 -0.96 -1.96 -0.19
N ILE A 29 -0.34 -1.40 -1.23
CA ILE A 29 -0.78 -0.17 -1.89
C ILE A 29 -1.42 -0.54 -3.22
N TYR A 30 -2.63 -0.04 -3.43
CA TYR A 30 -3.41 -0.20 -4.64
C TYR A 30 -3.52 1.12 -5.39
N ARG A 31 -3.82 1.01 -6.68
CA ARG A 31 -4.21 2.11 -7.56
C ARG A 31 -5.59 1.81 -8.11
N ALA A 32 -6.43 2.82 -8.30
CA ALA A 32 -7.72 2.68 -8.97
C ALA A 32 -7.56 1.93 -10.31
N GLY A 33 -8.44 0.97 -10.57
CA GLY A 33 -8.41 0.12 -11.76
C GLY A 33 -7.43 -1.07 -11.71
N ASN A 34 -6.57 -1.18 -10.69
CA ASN A 34 -5.66 -2.33 -10.56
C ASN A 34 -6.20 -3.39 -9.60
N ALA A 35 -6.33 -4.63 -10.08
CA ALA A 35 -6.66 -5.78 -9.24
C ALA A 35 -5.49 -6.23 -8.34
N ASN A 36 -4.25 -5.93 -8.76
CA ASN A 36 -3.03 -6.30 -8.05
C ASN A 36 -2.42 -5.08 -7.33
N PRO A 37 -1.81 -5.28 -6.15
CA PRO A 37 -1.14 -4.20 -5.45
C PRO A 37 0.08 -3.74 -6.25
N ILE A 38 0.28 -2.43 -6.36
CA ILE A 38 1.44 -1.84 -7.03
C ILE A 38 2.68 -1.83 -6.14
N LYS A 39 2.49 -1.94 -4.81
CA LYS A 39 3.56 -2.04 -3.83
C LYS A 39 3.06 -2.76 -2.58
N GLN A 40 3.94 -3.45 -1.88
CA GLN A 40 3.63 -4.13 -0.62
C GLN A 40 4.86 -4.14 0.29
N SER A 41 4.67 -4.30 1.60
CA SER A 41 5.79 -4.42 2.53
C SER A 41 6.61 -5.68 2.23
N PRO A 42 7.96 -5.65 2.30
CA PRO A 42 8.76 -6.87 2.19
C PRO A 42 8.66 -7.74 3.45
N ILE A 43 8.27 -7.16 4.57
CA ILE A 43 8.15 -7.80 5.88
C ILE A 43 6.68 -7.91 6.32
N TYR A 44 6.45 -8.82 7.28
CA TYR A 44 5.22 -8.92 8.03
C TYR A 44 5.33 -8.19 9.37
N PHE A 45 4.19 -7.72 9.88
CA PHE A 45 4.06 -6.98 11.12
C PHE A 45 3.26 -7.79 12.14
N ASP A 46 3.59 -7.60 13.42
CA ASP A 46 2.89 -8.21 14.55
C ASP A 46 1.47 -7.62 14.71
N THR A 47 1.28 -6.35 14.36
CA THR A 47 0.00 -5.64 14.54
C THR A 47 -0.46 -4.92 13.28
N THR A 48 -1.79 -4.83 13.14
CA THR A 48 -2.44 -4.03 12.09
C THR A 48 -2.03 -2.55 12.18
N ALA A 49 -1.88 -2.02 13.39
CA ALA A 49 -1.48 -0.63 13.62
C ALA A 49 -0.08 -0.33 13.09
N ALA A 50 0.91 -1.20 13.38
CA ALA A 50 2.26 -1.08 12.87
C ALA A 50 2.30 -1.17 11.34
N ALA A 51 1.59 -2.15 10.75
CA ALA A 51 1.47 -2.28 9.31
C ALA A 51 0.83 -1.04 8.67
N ARG A 52 -0.25 -0.51 9.27
CA ARG A 52 -0.98 0.66 8.75
C ARG A 52 -0.11 1.92 8.77
N ARG A 53 0.66 2.14 9.84
CA ARG A 53 1.56 3.30 9.95
C ARG A 53 2.64 3.22 8.87
N ALA A 54 3.35 2.09 8.79
CA ALA A 54 4.40 1.88 7.78
C ALA A 54 3.84 2.00 6.35
N GLY A 55 2.62 1.50 6.13
CA GLY A 55 1.94 1.60 4.84
C GLY A 55 1.57 3.03 4.44
N LYS A 56 1.09 3.86 5.38
CA LYS A 56 0.80 5.28 5.14
C LYS A 56 2.07 6.06 4.79
N ASP A 57 3.17 5.79 5.49
CA ASP A 57 4.46 6.43 5.21
C ASP A 57 4.97 6.03 3.81
N ALA A 58 4.87 4.74 3.47
CA ALA A 58 5.21 4.24 2.15
C ALA A 58 4.35 4.84 1.03
N LEU A 59 3.04 5.03 1.28
CA LEU A 59 2.13 5.69 0.35
C LEU A 59 2.52 7.16 0.15
N LYS A 60 2.82 7.90 1.22
CA LYS A 60 3.26 9.30 1.12
C LYS A 60 4.54 9.42 0.29
N MET A 61 5.55 8.57 0.53
CA MET A 61 6.78 8.55 -0.26
C MET A 61 6.52 8.21 -1.73
N LEU A 62 5.62 7.27 -2.01
CA LEU A 62 5.25 6.91 -3.38
C LEU A 62 4.56 8.07 -4.10
N LEU A 63 3.58 8.70 -3.46
CA LEU A 63 2.87 9.84 -4.03
C LEU A 63 3.81 11.02 -4.27
N ASN A 64 4.72 11.32 -3.33
CA ASN A 64 5.73 12.36 -3.56
C ASN A 64 6.60 12.04 -4.77
N LYS A 65 6.95 10.78 -5.03
CA LYS A 65 7.75 10.42 -6.22
C LYS A 65 6.95 10.51 -7.53
N LEU A 66 5.66 10.20 -7.50
CA LEU A 66 4.79 10.19 -8.69
C LEU A 66 4.30 11.59 -9.09
N PHE A 67 4.23 12.51 -8.13
CA PHE A 67 3.65 13.85 -8.28
C PHE A 67 4.61 14.98 -7.85
N ALA A 68 5.93 14.72 -7.83
CA ALA A 68 6.97 15.74 -7.75
C ALA A 68 7.29 16.26 -9.14
#